data_AF-A0A4W3IXX0-F1
#
_entry.id   AF-A0A4W3IXX0-F1
#
_cell.length_a   1.000
_cell.length_b   1.000
_cell.length_c   1.000
_cell.angle_alpha   90.00
_cell.angle_beta   90.00
_cell.angle_gamma   90.00
#
_symmetry.space_group_name_H-M   'P 1'
#
loop_
_entity.id
_entity.type
_entity.pdbx_description
1 polymer ?
#
loop_
_entity_poly.entity_id
_entity_poly.type
_entity_poly.pdbx_seq_one_letter_code
_entity_poly.pdbx_strand_id
1 'polypeptide(L)'
;MCARSSVQCVNLMPLLFSAFVTLLNGEQAQDAIQKLHQSEFQGREISVQLQPTDTLLCVTNLPLCYSQEQFEELVRLYGNLERCFLVYSETTGHSKGYGFVEYMKKDSAARAKSELMGKQLGTCTLSVDLPHTAIIII
;
A
#
# COMPACT_ATOMS: atom_id res chain seq x y z
N MET A 1 -9.32 -0.27 -24.46
CA MET A 1 -7.85 -0.39 -24.36
C MET A 1 -7.48 -0.40 -22.89
N CYS A 2 -7.14 -1.56 -22.36
CA CYS A 2 -7.04 -1.81 -20.92
C CYS A 2 -5.74 -1.20 -20.35
N ALA A 3 -5.87 -0.17 -19.51
CA ALA A 3 -4.77 0.29 -18.67
C ALA A 3 -4.58 -0.70 -17.52
N ARG A 4 -3.79 -1.76 -17.76
CA ARG A 4 -3.23 -2.62 -16.72
C ARG A 4 -2.06 -1.87 -16.08
N SER A 5 -2.34 -1.04 -15.07
CA SER A 5 -1.28 -0.47 -14.24
C SER A 5 -1.72 -0.37 -12.78
N SER A 6 -1.09 -1.21 -11.94
CA SER A 6 -0.76 -0.91 -10.54
C SER A 6 -1.86 -0.95 -9.46
N VAL A 7 -2.94 -1.71 -9.64
CA VAL A 7 -3.92 -1.93 -8.56
C VAL A 7 -3.43 -3.07 -7.65
N GLN A 8 -2.80 -2.74 -6.53
CA GLN A 8 -2.42 -3.72 -5.51
C GLN A 8 -3.55 -3.84 -4.49
N CYS A 9 -4.29 -4.94 -4.61
CA CYS A 9 -5.43 -5.38 -3.81
C CYS A 9 -6.71 -4.54 -3.97
N VAL A 10 -7.80 -5.20 -4.39
CA VAL A 10 -9.17 -4.68 -4.38
C VAL A 10 -9.94 -5.52 -3.35
N ASN A 11 -10.16 -4.98 -2.15
CA ASN A 11 -11.07 -5.61 -1.19
C ASN A 11 -12.48 -5.10 -1.44
N LEU A 12 -13.32 -5.92 -2.09
CA LEU A 12 -14.75 -5.66 -2.25
C LEU A 12 -15.47 -6.04 -0.95
N MET A 13 -16.11 -5.06 -0.30
CA MET A 13 -17.02 -5.32 0.81
C MET A 13 -18.39 -5.75 0.24
N PRO A 14 -18.83 -7.02 0.38
CA PRO A 14 -20.02 -7.53 -0.33
C PRO A 14 -21.34 -6.85 0.04
N LEU A 15 -21.37 -6.20 1.21
CA LEU A 15 -22.58 -5.57 1.77
C LEU A 15 -22.64 -4.04 1.57
N LEU A 16 -21.58 -3.41 1.07
CA LEU A 16 -21.46 -1.94 1.03
C LEU A 16 -21.12 -1.36 -0.36
N PHE A 17 -20.96 -2.19 -1.41
CA PHE A 17 -20.53 -1.75 -2.75
C PHE A 17 -19.27 -0.87 -2.76
N SER A 18 -18.40 -1.02 -1.76
CA SER A 18 -17.14 -0.28 -1.65
C SER A 18 -15.96 -1.19 -1.93
N ALA A 19 -14.92 -0.60 -2.51
CA ALA A 19 -13.63 -1.21 -2.75
C ALA A 19 -12.51 -0.31 -2.23
N PHE A 20 -11.50 -0.92 -1.61
CA PHE A 20 -10.29 -0.21 -1.18
C PHE A 20 -9.15 -0.55 -2.12
N VAL A 21 -8.47 0.49 -2.64
CA VAL A 21 -7.34 0.36 -3.55
C VAL A 21 -6.14 1.08 -2.94
N THR A 22 -5.03 0.36 -2.78
CA THR A 22 -3.76 0.96 -2.34
C THR A 22 -2.92 1.30 -3.57
N LEU A 23 -2.50 2.56 -3.67
CA LEU A 23 -1.68 3.05 -4.78
C LEU A 23 -0.28 3.40 -4.27
N LEU A 24 0.71 3.30 -5.16
CA LEU A 24 2.12 3.38 -4.78
C LEU A 24 2.52 4.79 -4.32
N ASN A 25 1.86 5.81 -4.86
CA ASN A 25 2.15 7.21 -4.55
C ASN A 25 0.92 8.11 -4.75
N GLY A 26 1.08 9.38 -4.36
CA GLY A 26 -0.02 10.36 -4.41
C GLY A 26 -0.41 10.79 -5.80
N GLU A 27 0.55 10.83 -6.72
CA GLU A 27 0.29 11.17 -8.12
C GLU A 27 -0.62 10.11 -8.76
N GLN A 28 -0.35 8.83 -8.55
CA GLN A 28 -1.21 7.74 -9.00
C GLN A 28 -2.59 7.80 -8.35
N ALA A 29 -2.66 8.13 -7.07
CA ALA A 29 -3.95 8.27 -6.38
C ALA A 29 -4.77 9.45 -6.91
N GLN A 30 -4.14 10.60 -7.15
CA GLN A 30 -4.79 11.76 -7.75
C GLN A 30 -5.23 11.50 -9.19
N ASP A 31 -4.37 10.89 -10.00
CA ASP A 31 -4.68 10.52 -11.38
C ASP A 31 -5.84 9.50 -11.44
N ALA A 32 -5.84 8.50 -10.55
CA ALA A 32 -6.95 7.55 -10.43
C ALA A 32 -8.26 8.24 -10.03
N ILE A 33 -8.23 9.17 -9.08
CA ILE A 33 -9.41 9.95 -8.68
C ILE A 33 -9.90 10.80 -9.85
N GLN A 34 -9.01 11.55 -10.51
CA GLN A 34 -9.40 12.39 -11.65
C GLN A 34 -10.00 11.59 -12.81
N LYS A 35 -9.52 10.37 -13.04
CA LYS A 35 -10.01 9.52 -14.14
C LYS A 35 -11.26 8.72 -13.81
N LEU A 36 -11.45 8.32 -12.54
CA LEU A 36 -12.49 7.36 -12.15
C LEU A 36 -13.61 7.98 -11.32
N HIS A 37 -13.39 9.13 -10.67
CA HIS A 37 -14.44 9.83 -9.95
C HIS A 37 -15.52 10.32 -10.93
N GLN A 38 -16.79 10.05 -10.62
CA GLN A 38 -17.96 10.31 -11.48
C GLN A 38 -17.97 9.53 -12.81
N SER A 39 -17.20 8.44 -12.90
CA SER A 39 -17.31 7.52 -14.03
C SER A 39 -18.44 6.51 -13.82
N GLU A 40 -19.01 5.99 -14.91
CA GLU A 40 -20.05 4.96 -14.83
C GLU A 40 -19.47 3.54 -14.93
N PHE A 41 -19.87 2.66 -14.01
CA PHE A 41 -19.59 1.23 -14.05
C PHE A 41 -20.88 0.44 -13.80
N GLN A 42 -21.24 -0.44 -14.73
CA GLN A 42 -22.49 -1.22 -14.68
C GLN A 42 -23.76 -0.36 -14.49
N GLY A 43 -23.77 0.86 -15.05
CA GLY A 43 -24.88 1.80 -14.95
C GLY A 43 -25.00 2.49 -13.58
N ARG A 44 -23.93 2.47 -12.78
CA ARG A 44 -23.83 3.19 -11.51
C ARG A 44 -22.67 4.18 -11.55
N GLU A 45 -22.85 5.35 -10.95
CA GLU A 45 -21.80 6.34 -10.80
C GLU A 45 -20.84 5.92 -9.68
N ILE A 46 -19.54 5.94 -9.98
CA ILE A 46 -18.48 5.65 -9.02
C ILE A 46 -18.00 6.94 -8.37
N SER A 47 -17.97 6.99 -7.04
CA SER A 47 -17.27 8.01 -6.28
C SER A 47 -15.91 7.49 -5.79
N VAL A 48 -14.82 8.10 -6.25
CA VAL A 48 -13.46 7.77 -5.77
C VAL A 48 -12.97 8.86 -4.82
N GLN A 49 -12.52 8.48 -3.62
CA GLN A 49 -12.06 9.40 -2.57
C GLN A 49 -10.75 8.92 -1.95
N LEU A 50 -9.85 9.82 -1.57
CA LEU A 50 -8.69 9.43 -0.76
C LEU A 50 -9.16 9.00 0.62
N GLN A 51 -8.68 7.84 1.08
CA GLN A 51 -8.68 7.53 2.50
C GLN A 51 -7.27 7.66 3.05
N PRO A 52 -7.03 8.59 3.99
CA PRO A 52 -5.83 8.52 4.79
C PRO A 52 -5.94 7.29 5.70
N THR A 53 -5.02 6.36 5.53
CA THR A 53 -4.91 5.17 6.39
C THR A 53 -3.76 5.40 7.35
N ASP A 54 -4.08 5.77 8.60
CA ASP A 54 -3.05 6.10 9.61
C ASP A 54 -2.29 4.87 10.15
N THR A 55 -2.71 3.67 9.73
CA THR A 55 -2.17 2.37 10.15
C THR A 55 -1.35 1.67 9.07
N LEU A 56 -1.42 2.13 7.83
CA LEU A 56 -0.75 1.52 6.68
C LEU A 56 0.51 2.33 6.33
N LEU A 57 1.63 1.63 6.14
CA LEU A 57 2.92 2.20 5.78
C LEU A 57 3.46 1.53 4.52
N CYS A 58 4.13 2.32 3.68
CA CYS A 58 4.96 1.84 2.59
C CYS A 58 6.42 1.93 3.04
N VAL A 59 7.12 0.80 3.06
CA VAL A 59 8.55 0.72 3.39
C VAL A 59 9.30 0.50 2.08
N THR A 60 10.15 1.45 1.70
CA THR A 60 10.90 1.45 0.45
C THR A 60 12.41 1.39 0.70
N ASN A 61 13.17 1.15 -0.38
CA ASN A 61 14.61 0.96 -0.37
C ASN A 61 15.06 -0.26 0.47
N LEU A 62 14.27 -1.34 0.43
CA LEU A 62 14.67 -2.63 0.99
C LEU A 62 15.70 -3.31 0.07
N PRO A 63 16.65 -4.08 0.63
CA PRO A 63 17.52 -4.93 -0.17
C PRO A 63 16.72 -5.86 -1.09
N LEU A 64 17.12 -6.00 -2.35
CA LEU A 64 16.38 -6.84 -3.31
C LEU A 64 16.37 -8.34 -2.94
N CYS A 65 17.31 -8.77 -2.09
CA CYS A 65 17.39 -10.11 -1.55
C CYS A 65 16.56 -10.32 -0.27
N TYR A 66 15.90 -9.28 0.25
CA TYR A 66 15.09 -9.39 1.47
C TYR A 66 13.86 -10.28 1.21
N SER A 67 13.68 -11.32 2.03
CA SER A 67 12.54 -12.23 1.91
C SER A 67 11.28 -11.64 2.54
N GLN A 68 10.11 -12.21 2.17
CA GLN A 68 8.85 -11.86 2.80
C GLN A 68 8.87 -12.12 4.31
N GLU A 69 9.45 -13.25 4.76
CA GLU A 69 9.54 -13.55 6.19
C GLU A 69 10.45 -12.54 6.92
N GLN A 70 11.59 -12.19 6.33
CA GLN A 70 12.51 -11.20 6.90
C GLN A 70 11.86 -9.82 7.03
N PHE A 71 11.07 -9.42 6.02
CA PHE A 71 10.30 -8.19 6.07
C PHE A 71 9.25 -8.22 7.17
N GLU A 72 8.50 -9.32 7.29
CA GLU A 72 7.50 -9.48 8.36
C GLU A 72 8.14 -9.44 9.75
N GLU A 73 9.24 -10.17 9.96
CA GLU A 73 9.99 -10.17 11.22
C GLU A 73 10.47 -8.77 11.61
N LEU A 74 10.98 -8.00 10.64
CA LEU A 74 11.45 -6.63 10.86
C LEU A 74 10.32 -5.72 11.36
N VAL A 75 9.14 -5.77 10.73
CA VAL A 75 8.05 -4.84 11.02
C VAL A 75 7.19 -5.29 12.21
N ARG A 76 7.12 -6.59 12.50
CA ARG A 76 6.35 -7.15 13.63
C ARG A 76 6.87 -6.70 15.00
N LEU A 77 8.12 -6.21 15.08
CA LEU A 77 8.71 -5.64 16.29
C LEU A 77 7.95 -4.42 16.83
N TYR A 78 7.19 -3.73 15.97
CA TYR A 78 6.49 -2.49 16.33
C TYR A 78 5.01 -2.71 16.72
N GLY A 79 4.47 -3.89 16.45
CA GLY A 79 3.11 -4.26 16.83
C GLY A 79 2.51 -5.37 15.98
N ASN A 80 1.26 -5.73 16.31
CA ASN A 80 0.50 -6.71 15.57
C ASN A 80 0.12 -6.16 14.18
N LEU A 81 0.26 -7.03 13.18
CA LEU A 81 0.03 -6.71 11.78
C LEU A 81 -1.36 -7.19 11.36
N GLU A 82 -2.09 -6.37 10.63
CA GLU A 82 -3.28 -6.74 9.86
C GLU A 82 -2.88 -7.32 8.49
N ARG A 83 -1.95 -6.63 7.81
CA ARG A 83 -1.44 -7.03 6.48
C ARG A 83 0.06 -6.73 6.39
N CYS A 84 0.79 -7.59 5.70
CA CYS A 84 2.22 -7.41 5.44
C CYS A 84 2.61 -8.11 4.14
N PHE A 85 3.16 -7.39 3.16
CA PHE A 85 3.60 -8.00 1.90
C PHE A 85 4.67 -7.17 1.18
N LEU A 86 5.66 -7.85 0.62
CA LEU A 86 6.62 -7.31 -0.33
C LEU A 86 6.03 -7.28 -1.73
N VAL A 87 6.47 -6.31 -2.51
CA VAL A 87 6.05 -6.18 -3.89
C VAL A 87 7.07 -6.82 -4.80
N TYR A 88 6.60 -7.75 -5.62
CA TYR A 88 7.40 -8.46 -6.61
C TYR A 88 7.01 -8.03 -8.02
N SER A 89 7.97 -8.14 -8.93
CA SER A 89 7.72 -7.98 -10.37
C SER A 89 6.96 -9.19 -10.90
N GLU A 90 5.83 -8.98 -11.57
CA GLU A 90 5.05 -10.08 -12.18
C GLU A 90 5.81 -10.77 -13.32
N THR A 91 6.69 -10.05 -14.02
CA THR A 91 7.47 -10.60 -15.15
C THR A 91 8.69 -11.36 -14.71
N THR A 92 9.40 -10.89 -13.67
CA THR A 92 10.69 -11.46 -13.26
C THR A 92 10.63 -12.23 -11.94
N GLY A 93 9.56 -12.09 -11.16
CA GLY A 93 9.42 -12.67 -9.82
C GLY A 93 10.33 -12.04 -8.76
N HIS A 94 11.19 -11.09 -9.12
CA HIS A 94 12.10 -10.44 -8.18
C HIS A 94 11.41 -9.36 -7.35
N SER A 95 11.88 -9.17 -6.11
CA SER A 95 11.44 -8.05 -5.27
C SER A 95 11.72 -6.72 -5.96
N LYS A 96 10.78 -5.78 -5.83
CA LYS A 96 10.97 -4.39 -6.28
C LYS A 96 11.63 -3.50 -5.22
N GLY A 97 12.02 -4.07 -4.07
CA GLY A 97 12.69 -3.32 -2.99
C GLY A 97 11.75 -2.45 -2.17
N TYR A 98 10.45 -2.76 -2.15
CA TYR A 98 9.48 -2.14 -1.26
C TYR A 98 8.37 -3.10 -0.86
N GLY A 99 7.72 -2.79 0.25
CA GLY A 99 6.60 -3.54 0.80
C GLY A 99 5.64 -2.67 1.58
N PHE A 100 4.48 -3.22 1.88
CA PHE A 100 3.43 -2.58 2.64
C PHE A 100 3.20 -3.31 3.96
N VAL A 101 2.99 -2.54 5.02
CA VAL A 101 2.65 -3.05 6.33
C VAL A 101 1.49 -2.25 6.91
N GLU A 102 0.42 -2.94 7.31
CA GLU A 102 -0.71 -2.39 8.03
C GLU A 102 -0.72 -2.93 9.45
N TYR A 103 -0.78 -2.02 10.42
CA TYR A 103 -0.85 -2.37 11.83
C TYR A 103 -2.29 -2.37 12.33
N MET A 104 -2.58 -3.19 13.34
CA MET A 104 -3.88 -3.14 14.03
C MET A 104 -4.11 -1.82 14.78
N LYS A 105 -3.03 -1.08 15.10
CA LYS A 105 -3.08 0.15 15.91
C LYS A 105 -2.27 1.27 15.25
N LYS A 106 -2.84 2.48 15.29
CA LYS A 106 -2.19 3.71 14.80
C LYS A 106 -0.87 4.00 15.52
N ASP A 107 -0.81 3.74 16.84
CA ASP A 107 0.42 3.95 17.62
C ASP A 107 1.57 3.05 17.17
N SER A 108 1.26 1.81 16.78
CA SER A 108 2.26 0.88 16.23
C SER A 108 2.79 1.36 14.88
N ALA A 109 1.91 1.84 14.00
CA ALA A 109 2.32 2.43 12.73
C ALA A 109 3.17 3.69 12.92
N ALA A 110 2.78 4.58 13.83
CA ALA A 110 3.55 5.80 14.13
C ALA A 110 4.95 5.46 14.65
N ARG A 111 5.08 4.47 15.54
CA ARG A 111 6.36 3.99 16.05
C ARG A 111 7.22 3.36 14.96
N ALA A 112 6.63 2.45 14.17
CA ALA A 112 7.31 1.81 13.05
C ALA A 112 7.85 2.85 12.07
N LYS A 113 7.04 3.84 11.70
CA LYS A 113 7.47 4.94 10.83
C LYS A 113 8.67 5.68 11.39
N SER A 114 8.62 6.06 12.68
CA SER A 114 9.71 6.81 13.30
C SER A 114 11.02 6.03 13.40
N GLU A 115 10.95 4.72 13.67
CA GLU A 115 12.14 3.90 13.91
C GLU A 115 12.73 3.25 12.66
N LEU A 116 11.88 2.97 11.65
CA LEU A 116 12.34 2.42 10.38
C LEU A 116 12.84 3.51 9.42
N MET A 117 12.33 4.74 9.53
CA MET A 117 12.80 5.85 8.68
C MET A 117 14.30 6.10 8.93
N GLY A 118 15.10 5.96 7.87
CA GLY A 118 16.56 6.13 7.94
C GLY A 118 17.30 4.93 8.53
N LYS A 119 16.63 3.82 8.85
CA LYS A 119 17.29 2.61 9.34
C LYS A 119 18.16 2.00 8.23
N GLN A 120 19.40 1.66 8.56
CA GLN A 120 20.31 1.02 7.61
C GLN A 120 20.17 -0.50 7.64
N LEU A 121 20.01 -1.12 6.47
CA LEU A 121 20.07 -2.56 6.23
C LEU A 121 21.16 -2.84 5.19
N GLY A 122 22.36 -3.16 5.66
CA GLY A 122 23.53 -3.27 4.78
C GLY A 122 23.86 -1.93 4.14
N THR A 123 23.81 -1.85 2.82
CA THR A 123 24.05 -0.61 2.06
C THR A 123 22.77 0.19 1.77
N CYS A 124 21.61 -0.30 2.20
CA CYS A 124 20.31 0.32 1.94
C CYS A 124 19.84 1.12 3.16
N THR A 125 19.29 2.31 2.92
CA THR A 125 18.70 3.18 3.96
C THR A 125 17.19 3.22 3.75
N LEU A 126 16.43 2.65 4.69
CA LEU A 126 14.99 2.53 4.53
C LEU A 126 14.30 3.90 4.53
N SER A 127 13.26 4.01 3.72
CA SER A 127 12.33 5.14 3.70
C SER A 127 10.94 4.65 4.01
N VAL A 128 10.19 5.38 4.84
CA VAL A 128 8.85 4.99 5.27
C VAL A 128 7.85 6.12 5.08
N ASP A 129 6.87 5.86 4.23
CA ASP A 129 5.87 6.82 3.82
C ASP A 129 4.46 6.31 4.12
N LEU A 130 3.52 7.23 4.35
CA LEU A 130 2.11 6.89 4.37
C LEU A 130 1.64 6.77 2.92
N PRO A 131 1.14 5.61 2.48
CA PRO A 131 0.64 5.47 1.13
C PRO A 131 -0.65 6.26 0.97
N HIS A 132 -0.82 6.83 -0.22
CA HIS A 132 -2.08 7.44 -0.59
C HIS A 132 -3.04 6.33 -1.01
N THR A 133 -4.00 6.03 -0.14
CA THR A 133 -5.03 5.01 -0.39
C THR A 133 -6.24 5.70 -1.04
N ALA A 134 -6.83 5.07 -2.06
CA ALA A 134 -8.07 5.53 -2.67
C ALA A 134 -9.19 4.52 -2.37
N ILE A 135 -10.31 5.01 -1.86
CA ILE A 135 -11.57 4.27 -1.79
C ILE A 135 -12.31 4.50 -3.10
N ILE A 136 -12.86 3.43 -3.63
CA ILE A 136 -13.84 3.43 -4.71
C ILE A 136 -15.18 3.07 -4.09
N ILE A 137 -16.18 3.93 -4.19
CA ILE A 137 -17.56 3.72 -3.75
C ILE A 137 -18.42 3.61 -5.01
N ILE A 138 -19.14 2.50 -5.19
CA ILE A 138 -20.00 2.19 -6.35
C ILE A 138 -21.48 2.25 -5.94
#